data_AF-A0A1Z5KD98-F1
#
_entry.id   AF-A0A1Z5KD98-F1
#
_cell.length_a   1.000
_cell.length_b   1.000
_cell.length_c   1.000
_cell.angle_alpha   90.00
_cell.angle_beta   90.00
_cell.angle_gamma   90.00
#
_symmetry.space_group_name_H-M   'P 1'
#
loop_
_entity.id
_entity.type
_entity.pdbx_description
1 polymer ?
#
loop_
_entity_poly.entity_id
_entity_poly.type
_entity_poly.pdbx_seq_one_letter_code
_entity_poly.pdbx_strand_id
1 'polypeptide(L)'
;MRKTLVLILSSFTCVASQYDCNVGCSLDGSIMGPSVCDDEGFTYQNACVAWCQGVTKFNYGSCDGMNESRLSGFDFPGSADVITMDVMNRFAHESFRFVTKRVKFATQLDDYEDVVESDLVDRLGVPLRSHFLRITSEGYEFMAPLESTQSTGTPGSSAANEGLAGQVDRKLLRDRNLIVIGTDTRSIVPDTTAFPFRAIGSADYNYTKGTSICTVTMISRTSALTAGHCVWRTSTNEPLPMMKVAPGRYVDASTGSMIDPYGTWDVDYTTTFQNYKEKDEQFDMAVVTFKPSNRPDLGCSNVYPGDVVGFVGIDRVLGTSSAVNDPRLASLTVTGYPNDYFGKMVTSNACSREALSGGSHYIWHFCDTVAGMSGSSFLLPNNVAVGVHAHGNWVSSRNGGAVLKDQLFDSVYTWAGLADQRAFVCSASNACPCSSQTNPSQRAICWFINFRGCLRLALESANRI
;
A
#
# COMPACT_ATOMS: atom_id res chain seq x y z
N MET A 1 29.84 24.32 70.41
CA MET A 1 29.78 24.72 68.98
C MET A 1 28.88 23.73 68.25
N ARG A 2 27.83 24.17 67.54
CA ARG A 2 27.09 23.33 66.58
C ARG A 2 27.33 23.92 65.18
N LYS A 3 27.84 23.12 64.24
CA LYS A 3 27.94 23.51 62.84
C LYS A 3 26.63 23.14 62.13
N THR A 4 25.82 24.12 61.79
CA THR A 4 24.63 23.90 60.93
C THR A 4 25.11 23.67 59.50
N LEU A 5 24.96 22.44 58.99
CA LEU A 5 25.27 22.13 57.60
C LEU A 5 24.07 22.54 56.73
N VAL A 6 24.21 23.63 55.98
CA VAL A 6 23.19 24.05 54.99
C VAL A 6 23.42 23.25 53.71
N LEU A 7 22.56 22.27 53.44
CA LEU A 7 22.47 21.68 52.10
C LEU A 7 21.78 22.69 51.18
N ILE A 8 22.54 23.22 50.23
CA ILE A 8 21.97 23.94 49.08
C ILE A 8 21.53 22.89 48.08
N LEU A 9 20.22 22.61 47.99
CA LEU A 9 19.69 21.85 46.85
C LEU A 9 19.76 22.75 45.62
N SER A 10 20.77 22.52 44.77
CA SER A 10 20.82 23.08 43.42
C SER A 10 19.76 22.39 42.56
N SER A 11 18.56 22.95 42.52
CA SER A 11 17.50 22.53 41.60
C SER A 11 17.91 22.85 40.16
N PHE A 12 18.60 21.91 39.52
CA PHE A 12 18.86 21.93 38.09
C PHE A 12 17.54 21.80 37.34
N THR A 13 16.93 22.93 37.01
CA THR A 13 16.00 23.00 35.89
C THR A 13 16.79 22.68 34.63
N CYS A 14 16.67 21.45 34.11
CA CYS A 14 17.14 21.15 32.76
C CYS A 14 16.44 22.10 31.80
N VAL A 15 17.19 23.08 31.28
CA VAL A 15 16.75 23.88 30.15
C VAL A 15 16.66 22.91 28.99
N ALA A 16 15.44 22.62 28.52
CA ALA A 16 15.24 21.82 27.33
C ALA A 16 16.02 22.47 26.19
N SER A 17 16.94 21.74 25.57
CA SER A 17 17.75 22.24 24.47
C SER A 17 16.81 22.60 23.33
N GLN A 18 16.64 23.91 23.09
CA GLN A 18 15.77 24.40 22.03
C GLN A 18 16.38 24.07 20.67
N TYR A 19 15.95 22.95 20.08
CA TYR A 19 16.45 22.48 18.80
C TYR A 19 16.14 23.48 17.69
N ASP A 20 17.14 23.80 16.87
CA ASP A 20 16.94 24.62 15.67
C ASP A 20 16.45 23.73 14.53
N CYS A 21 15.13 23.69 14.36
CA CYS A 21 14.49 22.88 13.34
C CYS A 21 14.83 23.31 11.90
N ASN A 22 15.39 24.51 11.70
CA ASN A 22 15.80 24.99 10.36
C ASN A 22 17.03 24.25 9.83
N VAL A 23 17.92 23.74 10.71
CA VAL A 23 19.06 22.89 10.31
C VAL A 23 18.70 21.40 10.24
N GLY A 24 17.54 21.01 10.77
CA GLY A 24 17.06 19.63 10.80
C GLY A 24 17.66 18.76 11.92
N CYS A 25 17.15 17.55 12.05
CA CYS A 25 17.51 16.60 13.11
C CYS A 25 18.34 15.44 12.57
N SER A 26 19.54 15.22 13.11
CA SER A 26 20.30 13.99 12.84
C SER A 26 19.58 12.77 13.46
N LEU A 27 19.70 11.61 12.82
CA LEU A 27 19.23 10.33 13.39
C LEU A 27 20.29 9.63 14.26
N ASP A 28 21.50 10.17 14.38
CA ASP A 28 22.55 9.63 15.25
C ASP A 28 22.19 9.81 16.73
N GLY A 29 21.97 8.70 17.43
CA GLY A 29 21.69 8.70 18.87
C GLY A 29 22.85 9.20 19.73
N SER A 30 24.09 9.20 19.22
CA SER A 30 25.25 9.78 19.90
C SER A 30 25.32 11.31 19.77
N ILE A 31 24.59 11.91 18.82
CA ILE A 31 24.51 13.36 18.60
C ILE A 31 23.23 13.94 19.21
N MET A 32 22.07 13.33 18.94
CA MET A 32 20.75 13.84 19.31
C MET A 32 20.11 13.15 20.53
N GLY A 33 20.79 12.16 21.12
CA GLY A 33 20.30 11.39 22.27
C GLY A 33 19.41 10.19 21.88
N PRO A 34 18.96 9.42 22.88
CA PRO A 34 18.16 8.21 22.67
C PRO A 34 16.73 8.54 22.22
N SER A 35 16.01 7.51 21.79
CA SER A 35 14.59 7.56 21.44
C SER A 35 13.72 8.17 22.54
N VAL A 36 12.61 8.78 22.15
CA VAL A 36 11.63 9.34 23.10
C VAL A 36 10.21 8.87 22.78
N CYS A 37 9.41 8.69 23.82
CA CYS A 37 8.00 8.28 23.77
C CYS A 37 7.08 9.44 24.19
N ASP A 38 6.10 9.80 23.36
CA ASP A 38 5.11 10.82 23.71
C ASP A 38 3.84 10.28 24.40
N ASP A 39 2.99 11.20 24.87
CA ASP A 39 1.72 10.89 25.55
C ASP A 39 0.70 10.19 24.62
N GLU A 40 0.92 10.19 23.29
CA GLU A 40 0.08 9.50 22.30
C GLU A 40 0.56 8.07 21.99
N GLY A 41 1.76 7.69 22.46
CA GLY A 41 2.36 6.37 22.25
C GLY A 41 3.31 6.27 21.05
N PHE A 42 3.72 7.37 20.45
CA PHE A 42 4.72 7.38 19.38
C PHE A 42 6.14 7.34 19.93
N THR A 43 6.96 6.40 19.43
CA THR A 43 8.41 6.38 19.67
C THR A 43 9.14 7.09 18.53
N TYR A 44 9.70 8.26 18.79
CA TYR A 44 10.55 9.00 17.85
C TYR A 44 12.01 8.60 18.02
N GLN A 45 12.81 8.71 16.97
CA GLN A 45 14.25 8.40 16.98
C GLN A 45 15.02 9.15 18.07
N ASN A 46 14.65 10.40 18.34
CA ASN A 46 15.21 11.24 19.39
C ASN A 46 14.33 12.47 19.68
N ALA A 47 14.70 13.21 20.73
CA ALA A 47 14.00 14.40 21.21
C ALA A 47 13.94 15.55 20.17
N CYS A 48 14.91 15.67 19.26
CA CYS A 48 14.88 16.69 18.20
C CYS A 48 13.71 16.42 17.23
N VAL A 49 13.58 15.17 16.78
CA VAL A 49 12.52 14.75 15.85
C VAL A 49 11.13 14.96 16.45
N ALA A 50 10.94 14.67 17.74
CA ALA A 50 9.69 14.95 18.45
C ALA A 50 9.43 16.48 18.55
N TRP A 51 10.41 17.23 19.07
CA TRP A 51 10.29 18.68 19.31
C TRP A 51 9.97 19.47 18.05
N CYS A 52 10.64 19.17 16.94
CA CYS A 52 10.44 19.88 15.67
C CYS A 52 9.09 19.60 15.00
N GLN A 53 8.33 18.62 15.49
CA GLN A 53 6.95 18.35 15.09
C GLN A 53 5.93 18.81 16.15
N GLY A 54 6.35 19.67 17.08
CA GLY A 54 5.52 20.27 18.13
C GLY A 54 5.36 19.42 19.39
N VAL A 55 5.95 18.22 19.43
CA VAL A 55 5.82 17.27 20.54
C VAL A 55 6.79 17.66 21.65
N THR A 56 6.27 18.40 22.62
CA THR A 56 7.03 19.01 23.73
C THR A 56 6.90 18.25 25.06
N LYS A 57 6.09 17.19 25.10
CA LYS A 57 5.98 16.24 26.21
C LYS A 57 6.37 14.86 25.71
N PHE A 58 7.41 14.30 26.30
CA PHE A 58 7.86 12.94 26.05
C PHE A 58 8.72 12.44 27.21
N ASN A 59 8.82 11.12 27.33
CA ASN A 59 9.74 10.42 28.22
C ASN A 59 10.89 9.84 27.39
N TYR A 60 12.10 9.73 27.96
CA TYR A 60 13.21 9.04 27.29
C TYR A 60 12.99 7.52 27.32
N GLY A 61 13.32 6.85 26.21
CA GLY A 61 13.01 5.44 25.95
C GLY A 61 11.87 5.26 24.93
N SER A 62 11.58 4.00 24.59
CA SER A 62 10.48 3.62 23.69
C SER A 62 9.21 3.24 24.45
N CYS A 63 8.05 3.52 23.85
CA CYS A 63 6.73 3.32 24.47
C CYS A 63 6.41 1.87 24.83
N ASP A 64 6.90 0.90 24.07
CA ASP A 64 6.69 -0.54 24.37
C ASP A 64 7.62 -1.09 25.46
N GLY A 65 8.41 -0.24 26.13
CA GLY A 65 9.32 -0.65 27.20
C GLY A 65 10.43 -1.62 26.76
N MET A 66 10.66 -1.75 25.45
CA MET A 66 11.73 -2.59 24.92
C MET A 66 13.09 -2.05 25.37
N ASN A 67 13.82 -2.86 26.14
CA ASN A 67 15.16 -2.52 26.64
C ASN A 67 16.05 -1.93 25.54
N GLU A 68 16.80 -0.88 25.87
CA GLU A 68 17.76 -0.25 24.97
C GLU A 68 18.80 -1.24 24.43
N SER A 69 19.06 -2.36 25.12
CA SER A 69 19.94 -3.44 24.65
C SER A 69 19.36 -4.31 23.52
N ARG A 70 18.07 -4.20 23.20
CA ARG A 70 17.50 -4.66 21.91
C ARG A 70 17.47 -3.55 20.88
N LEU A 71 17.25 -2.30 21.28
CA LEU A 71 17.35 -1.14 20.39
C LEU A 71 18.78 -0.91 19.89
N SER A 72 19.81 -1.29 20.66
CA SER A 72 21.22 -1.29 20.23
C SER A 72 21.58 -2.42 19.25
N GLY A 73 20.65 -3.33 18.94
CA GLY A 73 20.74 -4.23 17.79
C GLY A 73 20.19 -3.60 16.49
N PHE A 74 19.40 -2.53 16.63
CA PHE A 74 19.18 -1.60 15.54
C PHE A 74 20.42 -0.69 15.47
N ASP A 75 21.44 -1.14 14.74
CA ASP A 75 22.17 -0.17 13.93
C ASP A 75 21.11 0.63 13.16
N PHE A 76 21.16 1.95 13.30
CA PHE A 76 20.49 2.88 12.38
C PHE A 76 21.57 3.41 11.41
N PRO A 77 21.93 2.72 10.31
CA PRO A 77 22.89 3.20 9.31
C PRO A 77 22.60 4.59 8.71
N GLY A 78 21.41 5.15 8.95
CA GLY A 78 21.08 6.55 8.69
C GLY A 78 21.63 7.54 9.71
N SER A 79 22.61 7.19 10.57
CA SER A 79 23.17 8.11 11.57
C SER A 79 23.70 9.43 10.95
N ALA A 80 24.29 9.35 9.77
CA ALA A 80 24.74 10.52 9.01
C ALA A 80 23.60 11.35 8.37
N ASP A 81 22.35 10.85 8.31
CA ASP A 81 21.23 11.58 7.73
C ASP A 81 20.74 12.69 8.67
N VAL A 82 20.59 13.89 8.12
CA VAL A 82 19.92 15.03 8.76
C VAL A 82 18.55 15.21 8.12
N ILE A 83 17.50 15.02 8.93
CA ILE A 83 16.10 15.09 8.50
C ILE A 83 15.63 16.54 8.55
N THR A 84 15.20 17.07 7.40
CA THR A 84 14.70 18.44 7.28
C THR A 84 13.22 18.55 7.67
N MET A 85 12.76 19.79 7.89
CA MET A 85 11.32 20.07 8.07
C MET A 85 10.47 19.62 6.90
N ASP A 86 10.98 19.62 5.66
CA ASP A 86 10.22 19.13 4.49
C ASP A 86 9.96 17.62 4.56
N VAL A 87 10.91 16.84 5.10
CA VAL A 87 10.71 15.40 5.33
C VAL A 87 9.73 15.17 6.47
N MET A 88 9.88 15.88 7.60
CA MET A 88 8.97 15.77 8.73
C MET A 88 7.53 16.18 8.38
N ASN A 89 7.36 17.30 7.67
CA ASN A 89 6.05 17.85 7.30
C ASN A 89 5.37 17.14 6.12
N ARG A 90 6.06 16.25 5.40
CA ARG A 90 5.60 15.62 4.13
C ARG A 90 4.14 15.14 4.18
N PHE A 91 3.74 14.54 5.30
CA PHE A 91 2.39 14.00 5.52
C PHE A 91 1.67 14.63 6.72
N ALA A 92 2.17 15.74 7.27
CA ALA A 92 1.60 16.37 8.47
C ALA A 92 0.16 16.90 8.25
N HIS A 93 -0.20 17.21 7.00
CA HIS A 93 -1.57 17.57 6.62
C HIS A 93 -2.57 16.40 6.70
N GLU A 94 -2.08 15.16 6.73
CA GLU A 94 -2.83 13.92 6.99
C GLU A 94 -2.67 13.44 8.45
N SER A 95 -2.18 14.31 9.34
CA SER A 95 -1.85 14.02 10.74
C SER A 95 -0.74 12.97 10.97
N PHE A 96 0.05 12.64 9.94
CA PHE A 96 1.23 11.79 10.08
C PHE A 96 2.46 12.58 10.55
N ARG A 97 3.13 12.07 11.58
CA ARG A 97 4.42 12.54 12.11
C ARG A 97 5.53 11.58 11.70
N PHE A 98 6.67 12.10 11.28
CA PHE A 98 7.87 11.31 11.03
C PHE A 98 8.44 10.77 12.36
N VAL A 99 8.78 9.48 12.43
CA VAL A 99 9.33 8.86 13.65
C VAL A 99 10.78 8.40 13.49
N THR A 100 11.16 7.77 12.39
CA THR A 100 12.53 7.31 12.11
C THR A 100 12.74 6.98 10.63
N LYS A 101 13.97 6.67 10.21
CA LYS A 101 14.28 6.13 8.89
C LYS A 101 14.79 4.69 9.00
N ARG A 102 14.07 3.76 8.37
CA ARG A 102 14.52 2.39 8.15
C ARG A 102 15.48 2.34 6.97
N VAL A 103 16.58 1.60 7.17
CA VAL A 103 17.64 1.38 6.19
C VAL A 103 18.09 -0.09 6.13
N LYS A 104 17.68 -0.89 7.12
CA LYS A 104 17.55 -2.34 6.99
C LYS A 104 16.13 -2.63 6.46
N PHE A 105 16.04 -3.53 5.49
CA PHE A 105 14.81 -3.90 4.80
C PHE A 105 14.78 -5.42 4.68
N ALA A 106 13.61 -6.02 4.88
CA ALA A 106 13.46 -7.47 4.72
C ALA A 106 13.64 -7.88 3.24
N THR A 107 14.24 -9.04 3.03
CA THR A 107 14.55 -9.62 1.70
C THR A 107 13.77 -10.91 1.39
N GLN A 108 12.75 -11.20 2.21
CA GLN A 108 11.86 -12.37 2.16
C GLN A 108 10.54 -11.99 2.83
N LEU A 109 9.42 -12.62 2.45
CA LEU A 109 8.17 -12.54 3.22
C LEU A 109 8.29 -13.32 4.54
N ASP A 110 7.31 -13.21 5.43
CA ASP A 110 7.19 -14.18 6.53
C ASP A 110 6.82 -15.57 6.00
N ASP A 111 7.59 -16.58 6.37
CA ASP A 111 7.30 -18.00 6.08
C ASP A 111 6.16 -18.45 7.00
N TYR A 112 4.93 -18.13 6.61
CA TYR A 112 3.73 -18.32 7.44
C TYR A 112 3.23 -19.79 7.41
N GLU A 113 4.05 -20.70 7.94
CA GLU A 113 3.61 -22.06 8.28
C GLU A 113 2.59 -21.98 9.44
N ASP A 114 1.34 -22.35 9.14
CA ASP A 114 0.18 -22.51 10.03
C ASP A 114 -0.13 -21.37 11.03
N VAL A 115 -1.02 -20.45 10.63
CA VAL A 115 -1.80 -19.66 11.60
C VAL A 115 -2.67 -20.62 12.42
N VAL A 116 -2.35 -20.79 13.69
CA VAL A 116 -3.11 -21.68 14.59
C VAL A 116 -4.49 -21.08 14.88
N GLU A 117 -5.54 -21.87 14.67
CA GLU A 117 -6.94 -21.43 14.77
C GLU A 117 -7.32 -20.88 16.15
N SER A 118 -6.62 -21.26 17.22
CA SER A 118 -6.80 -20.72 18.58
C SER A 118 -6.60 -19.20 18.67
N ASP A 119 -5.60 -18.67 17.96
CA ASP A 119 -5.03 -17.36 18.25
C ASP A 119 -5.89 -16.21 17.68
N LEU A 120 -6.77 -16.53 16.72
CA LEU A 120 -7.79 -15.64 16.16
C LEU A 120 -9.09 -15.63 16.99
N VAL A 121 -9.39 -16.70 17.72
CA VAL A 121 -10.64 -16.83 18.50
C VAL A 121 -10.59 -16.03 19.81
N ASP A 122 -9.41 -15.90 20.42
CA ASP A 122 -9.26 -15.38 21.80
C ASP A 122 -8.95 -13.87 21.89
N ARG A 123 -8.97 -13.13 20.76
CA ARG A 123 -8.72 -11.67 20.70
C ARG A 123 -9.99 -10.82 20.59
N LEU A 124 -11.11 -11.30 21.13
CA LEU A 124 -12.38 -10.57 21.20
C LEU A 124 -12.26 -9.30 22.06
N GLY A 125 -12.14 -8.14 21.40
CA GLY A 125 -12.20 -6.83 22.07
C GLY A 125 -10.87 -6.27 22.55
N VAL A 126 -9.73 -6.70 21.99
CA VAL A 126 -8.50 -5.91 22.07
C VAL A 126 -8.78 -4.55 21.43
N PRO A 127 -8.61 -3.41 22.14
CA PRO A 127 -8.77 -2.10 21.53
C PRO A 127 -7.76 -1.93 20.40
N LEU A 128 -8.18 -1.35 19.28
CA LEU A 128 -7.28 -0.97 18.20
C LEU A 128 -6.16 -0.08 18.79
N ARG A 129 -4.92 -0.57 18.80
CA ARG A 129 -3.78 0.25 19.20
C ARG A 129 -3.69 1.37 18.16
N SER A 130 -3.85 2.58 18.66
CA SER A 130 -4.59 3.63 17.96
C SER A 130 -3.75 4.39 16.94
N HIS A 131 -3.05 3.66 16.06
CA HIS A 131 -2.03 4.21 15.17
C HIS A 131 -1.98 3.54 13.79
N PHE A 132 -1.61 4.35 12.81
CA PHE A 132 -1.30 3.93 11.45
C PHE A 132 0.20 4.01 11.20
N LEU A 133 0.71 3.17 10.30
CA LEU A 133 2.10 3.08 9.93
C LEU A 133 2.26 3.39 8.44
N ARG A 134 2.95 4.47 8.08
CA ARG A 134 3.26 4.82 6.69
C ARG A 134 4.77 4.75 6.43
N ILE A 135 5.17 4.03 5.40
CA ILE A 135 6.58 3.81 5.04
C ILE A 135 6.80 4.25 3.60
N THR A 136 7.74 5.16 3.39
CA THR A 136 8.12 5.63 2.05
C THR A 136 9.05 4.65 1.34
N SER A 137 9.13 4.71 0.01
CA SER A 137 10.09 3.92 -0.79
C SER A 137 11.56 4.17 -0.39
N GLU A 138 11.84 5.32 0.22
CA GLU A 138 13.12 5.78 0.74
C GLU A 138 13.39 5.34 2.20
N GLY A 139 12.46 4.61 2.83
CA GLY A 139 12.59 4.04 4.17
C GLY A 139 12.16 4.94 5.33
N TYR A 140 11.75 6.19 5.09
CA TYR A 140 11.19 7.05 6.14
C TYR A 140 9.87 6.45 6.67
N GLU A 141 9.79 6.26 7.99
CA GLU A 141 8.65 5.75 8.75
C GLU A 141 7.91 6.93 9.41
N PHE A 142 6.59 6.96 9.21
CA PHE A 142 5.68 7.94 9.79
C PHE A 142 4.55 7.23 10.53
N MET A 143 4.03 7.86 11.57
CA MET A 143 2.87 7.37 12.32
C MET A 143 1.80 8.45 12.46
N ALA A 144 0.53 8.06 12.42
CA ALA A 144 -0.64 8.94 12.62
C ALA A 144 -1.62 8.28 13.61
N PRO A 145 -2.39 9.05 14.40
CA PRO A 145 -3.38 8.49 15.31
C PRO A 145 -4.61 7.99 14.52
N LEU A 146 -5.19 6.88 14.98
CA LEU A 146 -6.35 6.19 14.42
C LEU A 146 -7.61 7.08 14.28
N GLU A 147 -7.70 8.12 15.09
CA GLU A 147 -8.79 9.11 15.04
C GLU A 147 -8.66 10.06 13.84
N SER A 148 -7.50 10.16 13.18
CA SER A 148 -7.30 11.09 12.05
C SER A 148 -8.08 10.72 10.78
N THR A 149 -8.54 9.47 10.64
CA THR A 149 -9.37 9.02 9.51
C THR A 149 -10.88 9.23 9.76
N GLN A 150 -11.28 9.87 10.86
CA GLN A 150 -12.68 10.23 11.10
C GLN A 150 -13.12 11.41 10.22
N SER A 151 -13.45 11.09 8.96
CA SER A 151 -14.32 11.89 8.10
C SER A 151 -15.56 12.36 8.87
N THR A 152 -16.04 13.58 8.61
CA THR A 152 -17.25 14.17 9.24
C THR A 152 -18.57 13.56 8.74
N GLY A 153 -18.56 12.25 8.50
CA GLY A 153 -19.63 11.43 7.94
C GLY A 153 -19.05 10.09 7.47
N THR A 154 -19.71 9.00 7.83
CA THR A 154 -19.35 7.62 7.48
C THR A 154 -19.27 7.46 5.95
N PRO A 155 -18.10 7.20 5.34
CA PRO A 155 -17.97 7.19 3.88
C PRO A 155 -18.85 6.15 3.19
N GLY A 156 -19.33 6.44 1.98
CA GLY A 156 -20.06 5.48 1.14
C GLY A 156 -19.12 4.55 0.36
N SER A 157 -19.69 3.53 -0.29
CA SER A 157 -18.96 2.71 -1.27
C SER A 157 -18.45 3.54 -2.44
N SER A 158 -17.32 3.14 -3.03
CA SER A 158 -16.78 3.79 -4.23
C SER A 158 -17.17 3.02 -5.50
N ALA A 159 -17.38 3.76 -6.59
CA ALA A 159 -17.66 3.19 -7.90
C ALA A 159 -16.36 2.80 -8.62
N ALA A 160 -16.37 1.66 -9.31
CA ALA A 160 -15.30 1.26 -10.21
C ALA A 160 -15.16 2.25 -11.39
N ASN A 161 -13.95 2.35 -11.95
CA ASN A 161 -13.65 3.16 -13.12
C ASN A 161 -12.76 2.36 -14.08
N GLU A 162 -13.06 2.37 -15.39
CA GLU A 162 -12.28 1.60 -16.37
C GLU A 162 -10.95 2.25 -16.80
N GLY A 163 -10.71 3.52 -16.48
CA GLY A 163 -9.52 4.26 -16.93
C GLY A 163 -9.43 4.44 -18.45
N LEU A 164 -8.34 5.06 -18.92
CA LEU A 164 -8.11 5.33 -20.34
C LEU A 164 -8.03 4.05 -21.21
N ALA A 165 -7.59 2.93 -20.63
CA ALA A 165 -7.53 1.63 -21.31
C ALA A 165 -8.89 0.97 -21.57
N GLY A 166 -10.01 1.54 -21.09
CA GLY A 166 -11.36 1.05 -21.40
C GLY A 166 -11.84 1.31 -22.83
N GLN A 167 -11.12 2.14 -23.60
CA GLN A 167 -11.60 2.70 -24.86
C GLN A 167 -11.16 1.90 -26.13
N VAL A 168 -10.85 0.60 -25.99
CA VAL A 168 -10.36 -0.25 -27.09
C VAL A 168 -11.00 -1.65 -27.07
N ASP A 169 -11.31 -2.20 -28.25
CA ASP A 169 -12.12 -3.41 -28.47
C ASP A 169 -11.34 -4.74 -28.29
N ARG A 170 -12.04 -5.86 -27.99
CA ARG A 170 -11.46 -7.13 -27.44
C ARG A 170 -11.97 -8.41 -28.13
N LYS A 171 -11.16 -9.49 -28.18
CA LYS A 171 -11.67 -10.87 -28.52
C LYS A 171 -10.70 -12.05 -28.17
N LEU A 172 -11.06 -12.85 -27.14
CA LEU A 172 -10.83 -14.33 -26.96
C LEU A 172 -9.37 -14.87 -26.77
N LEU A 173 -9.09 -16.00 -26.09
CA LEU A 173 -9.66 -16.70 -24.90
C LEU A 173 -8.74 -17.90 -24.46
N ARG A 174 -8.81 -18.34 -23.18
CA ARG A 174 -8.32 -19.62 -22.58
C ARG A 174 -6.77 -19.87 -22.55
N ASP A 175 -6.17 -20.80 -21.79
CA ASP A 175 -6.63 -21.83 -20.80
C ASP A 175 -5.48 -22.31 -19.84
N ARG A 176 -5.80 -22.67 -18.57
CA ARG A 176 -5.27 -23.80 -17.70
C ARG A 176 -3.74 -24.07 -17.52
N ASN A 177 -3.18 -24.83 -16.54
CA ASN A 177 -3.64 -25.68 -15.41
C ASN A 177 -2.51 -25.84 -14.31
N LEU A 178 -2.61 -26.44 -13.10
CA LEU A 178 -3.40 -26.25 -11.83
C LEU A 178 -2.70 -26.94 -10.59
N ILE A 179 -2.95 -26.51 -9.34
CA ILE A 179 -2.69 -27.22 -8.04
C ILE A 179 -3.63 -26.77 -6.87
N VAL A 180 -4.02 -27.67 -5.95
CA VAL A 180 -5.46 -27.91 -5.71
C VAL A 180 -5.98 -27.92 -4.24
N ILE A 181 -7.15 -27.32 -3.97
CA ILE A 181 -8.12 -27.75 -2.94
C ILE A 181 -9.25 -28.58 -3.60
N GLY A 182 -9.26 -29.89 -3.37
CA GLY A 182 -10.26 -30.82 -3.93
C GLY A 182 -10.12 -31.09 -5.43
N THR A 183 -10.63 -30.20 -6.29
CA THR A 183 -10.39 -30.19 -7.75
C THR A 183 -10.30 -28.73 -8.17
N ASP A 184 -9.11 -28.31 -8.58
CA ASP A 184 -8.76 -26.89 -8.64
C ASP A 184 -9.66 -26.15 -9.63
N THR A 185 -10.24 -25.05 -9.16
CA THR A 185 -11.17 -24.23 -9.93
C THR A 185 -10.49 -23.03 -10.58
N ARG A 186 -9.19 -22.78 -10.31
CA ARG A 186 -8.45 -21.65 -10.88
C ARG A 186 -8.41 -21.69 -12.40
N SER A 187 -8.28 -20.53 -13.03
CA SER A 187 -7.96 -20.42 -14.45
C SER A 187 -7.04 -19.24 -14.73
N ILE A 188 -6.09 -19.42 -15.65
CA ILE A 188 -5.30 -18.32 -16.23
C ILE A 188 -6.26 -17.27 -16.79
N VAL A 189 -6.05 -16.00 -16.41
CA VAL A 189 -6.77 -14.88 -16.98
C VAL A 189 -6.32 -14.72 -18.44
N PRO A 190 -7.21 -14.89 -19.43
CA PRO A 190 -6.81 -15.01 -20.84
C PRO A 190 -6.57 -13.66 -21.53
N ASP A 191 -7.01 -12.57 -20.90
CA ASP A 191 -6.78 -11.20 -21.31
C ASP A 191 -6.61 -10.36 -20.03
N THR A 192 -5.37 -10.03 -19.69
CA THR A 192 -5.03 -9.18 -18.54
C THR A 192 -5.14 -7.68 -18.87
N THR A 193 -5.47 -7.32 -20.11
CA THR A 193 -5.72 -5.94 -20.56
C THR A 193 -7.20 -5.55 -20.46
N ALA A 194 -8.09 -6.55 -20.38
CA ALA A 194 -9.48 -6.38 -20.01
C ALA A 194 -9.65 -5.83 -18.58
N PHE A 195 -10.68 -5.02 -18.36
CA PHE A 195 -11.19 -4.74 -17.01
C PHE A 195 -11.99 -5.95 -16.48
N PRO A 196 -11.89 -6.31 -15.18
CA PRO A 196 -11.12 -5.66 -14.12
C PRO A 196 -9.62 -6.00 -14.12
N PHE A 197 -9.19 -7.02 -14.84
CA PHE A 197 -7.86 -7.63 -14.73
C PHE A 197 -6.69 -6.65 -14.88
N ARG A 198 -6.77 -5.67 -15.79
CA ARG A 198 -5.72 -4.64 -15.92
C ARG A 198 -5.50 -3.79 -14.66
N ALA A 199 -6.51 -3.68 -13.80
CA ALA A 199 -6.43 -2.98 -12.52
C ALA A 199 -5.79 -3.84 -11.42
N ILE A 200 -5.42 -5.10 -11.66
CA ILE A 200 -4.68 -5.94 -10.72
C ILE A 200 -3.25 -6.17 -11.23
N GLY A 201 -2.28 -5.90 -10.35
CA GLY A 201 -0.86 -5.79 -10.67
C GLY A 201 0.02 -6.72 -9.86
N SER A 202 1.14 -7.08 -10.48
CA SER A 202 2.24 -7.83 -9.88
C SER A 202 3.18 -6.87 -9.15
N ALA A 203 3.60 -7.22 -7.93
CA ALA A 203 4.50 -6.40 -7.12
C ALA A 203 5.98 -6.80 -7.34
N ASP A 204 6.81 -5.84 -7.73
CA ASP A 204 8.26 -5.96 -7.89
C ASP A 204 8.99 -5.36 -6.67
N TYR A 205 9.80 -6.19 -6.00
CA TYR A 205 10.61 -5.81 -4.83
C TYR A 205 12.07 -5.63 -5.24
N ASN A 206 12.87 -4.96 -4.40
CA ASN A 206 14.28 -4.70 -4.72
C ASN A 206 15.13 -5.99 -4.85
N TYR A 207 14.69 -7.10 -4.25
CA TYR A 207 15.37 -8.40 -4.23
C TYR A 207 14.79 -9.47 -5.18
N THR A 208 13.57 -9.28 -5.72
CA THR A 208 12.90 -10.22 -6.66
C THR A 208 12.47 -9.53 -7.96
N LYS A 209 13.43 -9.09 -8.78
CA LYS A 209 13.12 -8.56 -10.12
C LYS A 209 12.57 -9.67 -11.03
N GLY A 210 11.27 -9.61 -11.33
CA GLY A 210 10.57 -10.60 -12.17
C GLY A 210 10.00 -11.79 -11.42
N THR A 211 10.05 -11.81 -10.08
CA THR A 211 9.40 -12.83 -9.24
C THR A 211 8.34 -12.17 -8.33
N SER A 212 7.09 -12.23 -8.78
CA SER A 212 5.93 -11.64 -8.13
C SER A 212 5.56 -12.38 -6.84
N ILE A 213 6.04 -11.91 -5.70
CA ILE A 213 5.73 -12.52 -4.39
C ILE A 213 4.40 -12.03 -3.80
N CYS A 214 3.85 -10.93 -4.32
CA CYS A 214 2.56 -10.37 -3.92
C CYS A 214 1.78 -9.81 -5.12
N THR A 215 0.48 -9.66 -4.92
CA THR A 215 -0.52 -9.07 -5.80
C THR A 215 -1.02 -7.75 -5.20
N VAL A 216 -1.36 -6.78 -6.05
CA VAL A 216 -2.07 -5.56 -5.64
C VAL A 216 -3.28 -5.30 -6.54
N THR A 217 -4.29 -4.58 -6.06
CA THR A 217 -5.48 -4.21 -6.85
C THR A 217 -5.72 -2.70 -6.77
N MET A 218 -5.73 -1.97 -7.89
CA MET A 218 -6.01 -0.53 -7.93
C MET A 218 -7.43 -0.25 -7.40
N ILE A 219 -7.53 0.56 -6.35
CA ILE A 219 -8.81 0.96 -5.71
C ILE A 219 -9.11 2.46 -5.85
N SER A 220 -8.13 3.23 -6.30
CA SER A 220 -8.27 4.65 -6.65
C SER A 220 -7.37 4.99 -7.84
N ARG A 221 -7.40 6.25 -8.29
CA ARG A 221 -6.44 6.80 -9.27
C ARG A 221 -5.01 6.56 -8.82
N THR A 222 -4.73 6.87 -7.55
CA THR A 222 -3.38 7.01 -6.98
C THR A 222 -2.89 5.77 -6.25
N SER A 223 -3.78 4.83 -5.92
CA SER A 223 -3.51 3.84 -4.88
C SER A 223 -4.14 2.46 -5.13
N ALA A 224 -3.49 1.42 -4.60
CA ALA A 224 -3.88 0.03 -4.69
C ALA A 224 -3.95 -0.65 -3.31
N LEU A 225 -4.82 -1.63 -3.17
CA LEU A 225 -4.96 -2.49 -1.99
C LEU A 225 -4.05 -3.73 -2.11
N THR A 226 -3.47 -4.17 -0.99
CA THR A 226 -2.65 -5.38 -0.86
C THR A 226 -2.66 -5.88 0.60
N ALA A 227 -1.91 -6.94 0.92
CA ALA A 227 -1.76 -7.43 2.30
C ALA A 227 -0.70 -6.63 3.08
N GLY A 228 -0.80 -6.60 4.41
CA GLY A 228 0.17 -5.98 5.32
C GLY A 228 1.53 -6.67 5.25
N HIS A 229 1.56 -8.00 5.16
CA HIS A 229 2.76 -8.82 5.02
C HIS A 229 3.48 -8.60 3.68
N CYS A 230 2.82 -7.96 2.70
CA CYS A 230 3.46 -7.51 1.46
C CYS A 230 4.24 -6.19 1.63
N VAL A 231 4.12 -5.50 2.77
CA VAL A 231 4.80 -4.21 3.03
C VAL A 231 5.55 -4.16 4.38
N TRP A 232 5.34 -5.14 5.26
CA TRP A 232 6.04 -5.27 6.54
C TRP A 232 6.29 -6.74 6.91
N ARG A 233 7.48 -7.08 7.41
CA ARG A 233 7.82 -8.41 7.92
C ARG A 233 7.75 -8.43 9.44
N THR A 234 6.85 -9.21 10.01
CA THR A 234 6.59 -9.24 11.46
C THR A 234 7.55 -10.13 12.23
N SER A 235 8.20 -11.11 11.59
CA SER A 235 9.24 -11.92 12.25
C SER A 235 10.50 -11.11 12.58
N THR A 236 10.94 -10.23 11.67
CA THR A 236 12.12 -9.37 11.84
C THR A 236 11.80 -7.94 12.30
N ASN A 237 10.53 -7.52 12.22
CA ASN A 237 10.06 -6.16 12.49
C ASN A 237 10.71 -5.12 11.55
N GLU A 238 10.74 -5.44 10.25
CA GLU A 238 11.37 -4.65 9.19
C GLU A 238 10.38 -4.38 8.03
N PRO A 239 10.48 -3.22 7.35
CA PRO A 239 9.67 -2.95 6.16
C PRO A 239 10.08 -3.83 4.96
N LEU A 240 9.08 -4.16 4.13
CA LEU A 240 9.26 -4.82 2.83
C LEU A 240 9.10 -3.78 1.71
N PRO A 241 10.18 -3.35 1.05
CA PRO A 241 10.15 -2.25 0.09
C PRO A 241 9.62 -2.75 -1.26
N MET A 242 8.30 -2.72 -1.41
CA MET A 242 7.64 -2.79 -2.71
C MET A 242 8.08 -1.57 -3.53
N MET A 243 8.84 -1.79 -4.60
CA MET A 243 9.44 -0.70 -5.37
C MET A 243 8.56 -0.27 -6.54
N LYS A 244 8.00 -1.26 -7.24
CA LYS A 244 7.24 -1.08 -8.47
C LYS A 244 6.04 -2.01 -8.51
N VAL A 245 5.02 -1.63 -9.27
CA VAL A 245 3.89 -2.50 -9.64
C VAL A 245 3.74 -2.54 -11.16
N ALA A 246 3.49 -3.73 -11.71
CA ALA A 246 3.14 -3.95 -13.11
C ALA A 246 1.66 -4.35 -13.24
N PRO A 247 0.75 -3.40 -13.58
CA PRO A 247 -0.67 -3.70 -13.77
C PRO A 247 -0.89 -4.55 -15.03
N GLY A 248 -1.77 -5.54 -14.97
CA GLY A 248 -2.10 -6.39 -16.11
C GLY A 248 -0.92 -7.18 -16.70
N ARG A 249 0.16 -7.40 -15.94
CA ARG A 249 1.32 -8.22 -16.35
C ARG A 249 0.87 -9.60 -16.84
N TYR A 250 1.52 -10.11 -17.87
CA TYR A 250 1.27 -11.46 -18.38
C TYR A 250 2.55 -12.11 -18.92
N VAL A 251 2.47 -13.40 -19.26
CA VAL A 251 3.51 -14.11 -20.00
C VAL A 251 2.99 -14.37 -21.40
N ASP A 252 3.67 -13.84 -22.41
CA ASP A 252 3.31 -14.07 -23.81
C ASP A 252 3.45 -15.55 -24.17
N ALA A 253 2.39 -16.13 -24.73
CA ALA A 253 2.32 -17.56 -25.01
C ALA A 253 3.20 -18.01 -26.19
N SER A 254 3.66 -17.10 -27.04
CA SER A 254 4.48 -17.41 -28.23
C SER A 254 5.98 -17.35 -27.96
N THR A 255 6.41 -16.50 -27.02
CA THR A 255 7.82 -16.24 -26.67
C THR A 255 8.20 -16.70 -25.27
N GLY A 256 7.23 -17.00 -24.41
CA GLY A 256 7.45 -17.26 -22.99
C GLY A 256 7.94 -16.04 -22.19
N SER A 257 7.91 -14.84 -22.79
CA SER A 257 8.44 -13.62 -22.18
C SER A 257 7.40 -12.92 -21.30
N MET A 258 7.85 -12.38 -20.16
CA MET A 258 7.03 -11.52 -19.31
C MET A 258 6.81 -10.16 -19.98
N ILE A 259 5.55 -9.73 -20.05
CA ILE A 259 5.11 -8.48 -20.68
C ILE A 259 4.38 -7.61 -19.65
N ASP A 260 4.77 -6.34 -19.57
CA ASP A 260 4.15 -5.31 -18.74
C ASP A 260 3.36 -4.35 -19.66
N PRO A 261 2.10 -4.65 -20.05
CA PRO A 261 1.39 -3.92 -21.10
C PRO A 261 1.12 -2.45 -20.76
N TYR A 262 1.09 -2.11 -19.47
CA TYR A 262 0.92 -0.75 -18.94
C TYR A 262 2.19 -0.18 -18.29
N GLY A 263 3.34 -0.85 -18.50
CA GLY A 263 4.61 -0.55 -17.85
C GLY A 263 4.63 -0.85 -16.35
N THR A 264 5.71 -0.44 -15.69
CA THR A 264 5.82 -0.45 -14.22
C THR A 264 5.64 0.95 -13.64
N TRP A 265 5.00 1.02 -12.48
CA TRP A 265 4.71 2.25 -11.75
C TRP A 265 5.46 2.24 -10.42
N ASP A 266 6.25 3.28 -10.17
CA ASP A 266 7.02 3.42 -8.93
C ASP A 266 6.12 3.69 -7.73
N VAL A 267 6.37 2.99 -6.63
CA VAL A 267 5.70 3.22 -5.34
C VAL A 267 6.27 4.48 -4.68
N ASP A 268 5.41 5.28 -4.08
CA ASP A 268 5.79 6.45 -3.26
C ASP A 268 5.89 6.09 -1.78
N TYR A 269 4.81 5.49 -1.28
CA TYR A 269 4.73 4.97 0.08
C TYR A 269 3.66 3.87 0.19
N THR A 270 3.77 3.09 1.25
CA THR A 270 2.75 2.14 1.70
C THR A 270 2.19 2.61 3.04
N THR A 271 0.93 2.31 3.34
CA THR A 271 0.30 2.55 4.64
C THR A 271 -0.37 1.27 5.13
N THR A 272 -0.13 0.89 6.38
CA THR A 272 -0.65 -0.32 7.04
C THR A 272 -1.04 -0.03 8.50
N PHE A 273 -1.70 -0.96 9.16
CA PHE A 273 -2.14 -0.84 10.55
C PHE A 273 -1.01 -1.21 11.53
N GLN A 274 -0.87 -0.48 12.64
CA GLN A 274 0.07 -0.83 13.71
C GLN A 274 -0.27 -2.21 14.32
N ASN A 275 -1.56 -2.57 14.41
CA ASN A 275 -2.03 -3.91 14.78
C ASN A 275 -1.37 -5.05 13.98
N TYR A 276 -1.12 -4.87 12.68
CA TYR A 276 -0.48 -5.90 11.86
C TYR A 276 1.00 -6.12 12.24
N LYS A 277 1.73 -5.03 12.45
CA LYS A 277 3.11 -5.02 12.99
C LYS A 277 3.19 -5.68 14.38
N GLU A 278 2.07 -5.72 15.10
CA GLU A 278 1.89 -6.39 16.41
C GLU A 278 1.31 -7.82 16.29
N LYS A 279 1.28 -8.38 15.08
CA LYS A 279 0.84 -9.75 14.75
C LYS A 279 -0.63 -10.02 15.03
N ASP A 280 -1.49 -9.09 14.60
CA ASP A 280 -2.92 -9.31 14.47
C ASP A 280 -3.32 -9.44 12.99
N GLU A 281 -3.49 -10.69 12.55
CA GLU A 281 -3.81 -11.05 11.15
C GLU A 281 -5.17 -10.53 10.69
N GLN A 282 -6.05 -10.08 11.60
CA GLN A 282 -7.28 -9.37 11.22
C GLN A 282 -7.00 -8.02 10.53
N PHE A 283 -5.76 -7.55 10.58
CA PHE A 283 -5.29 -6.30 10.01
C PHE A 283 -4.24 -6.49 8.92
N ASP A 284 -4.08 -7.71 8.38
CA ASP A 284 -3.16 -8.01 7.27
C ASP A 284 -3.62 -7.37 5.95
N MET A 285 -3.53 -6.05 5.88
CA MET A 285 -4.02 -5.20 4.81
C MET A 285 -3.22 -3.90 4.75
N ALA A 286 -2.84 -3.49 3.55
CA ALA A 286 -2.12 -2.25 3.30
C ALA A 286 -2.61 -1.54 2.02
N VAL A 287 -2.41 -0.23 1.98
CA VAL A 287 -2.60 0.60 0.78
C VAL A 287 -1.24 1.05 0.24
N VAL A 288 -1.00 0.79 -1.03
CA VAL A 288 0.15 1.24 -1.82
C VAL A 288 -0.25 2.51 -2.56
N THR A 289 0.52 3.59 -2.44
CA THR A 289 0.31 4.82 -3.21
C THR A 289 1.49 5.07 -4.16
N PHE A 290 1.21 5.47 -5.39
CA PHE A 290 2.19 5.54 -6.49
C PHE A 290 2.74 6.94 -6.73
N LYS A 291 3.98 7.02 -7.22
CA LYS A 291 4.60 8.26 -7.69
C LYS A 291 3.93 8.71 -9.01
N PRO A 292 3.57 10.00 -9.14
CA PRO A 292 3.01 10.52 -10.40
C PRO A 292 4.03 10.40 -11.54
N SER A 293 3.57 9.97 -12.70
CA SER A 293 4.34 9.95 -13.94
C SER A 293 3.91 11.06 -14.89
N ASN A 294 4.85 11.61 -15.65
CA ASN A 294 4.55 12.45 -16.80
C ASN A 294 4.36 11.58 -18.05
N ARG A 295 3.31 11.83 -18.82
CA ARG A 295 2.99 11.13 -20.08
C ARG A 295 2.84 12.13 -21.22
N PRO A 296 3.96 12.64 -21.79
CA PRO A 296 3.93 13.56 -22.93
C PRO A 296 3.24 12.96 -24.16
N ASP A 297 3.27 11.63 -24.31
CA ASP A 297 2.58 10.87 -25.35
C ASP A 297 1.05 10.94 -25.25
N LEU A 298 0.52 11.23 -24.06
CA LEU A 298 -0.90 11.49 -23.78
C LEU A 298 -1.21 12.98 -23.57
N GLY A 299 -0.18 13.84 -23.52
CA GLY A 299 -0.31 15.28 -23.25
C GLY A 299 -0.58 15.65 -21.80
N CYS A 300 -0.26 14.78 -20.83
CA CYS A 300 -0.62 14.99 -19.42
C CYS A 300 0.54 14.75 -18.44
N SER A 301 0.58 15.58 -17.39
CA SER A 301 1.39 15.42 -16.19
C SER A 301 0.54 14.86 -15.04
N ASN A 302 1.20 14.43 -13.95
CA ASN A 302 0.55 13.88 -12.76
C ASN A 302 -0.44 12.74 -13.07
N VAL A 303 -0.01 11.83 -13.95
CA VAL A 303 -0.72 10.60 -14.30
C VAL A 303 -0.36 9.53 -13.28
N TYR A 304 -1.33 8.75 -12.84
CA TYR A 304 -1.19 7.63 -11.91
C TYR A 304 -1.69 6.32 -12.56
N PRO A 305 -1.38 5.11 -12.04
CA PRO A 305 -1.78 3.88 -12.73
C PRO A 305 -3.30 3.76 -12.89
N GLY A 306 -4.09 4.16 -11.89
CA GLY A 306 -5.56 4.12 -11.97
C GLY A 306 -6.16 5.05 -13.01
N ASP A 307 -5.42 6.06 -13.52
CA ASP A 307 -5.84 6.84 -14.68
C ASP A 307 -5.75 6.03 -15.98
N VAL A 308 -4.74 5.16 -16.08
CA VAL A 308 -4.45 4.38 -17.28
C VAL A 308 -5.25 3.09 -17.29
N VAL A 309 -5.19 2.30 -16.22
CA VAL A 309 -5.85 0.98 -16.17
C VAL A 309 -7.21 0.96 -15.51
N GLY A 310 -7.59 2.04 -14.81
CA GLY A 310 -8.78 2.07 -13.99
C GLY A 310 -8.55 1.49 -12.59
N PHE A 311 -9.63 1.42 -11.82
CA PHE A 311 -9.64 0.90 -10.45
C PHE A 311 -10.98 0.24 -10.14
N VAL A 312 -10.96 -0.77 -9.26
CA VAL A 312 -12.18 -1.41 -8.74
C VAL A 312 -12.83 -0.50 -7.69
N GLY A 313 -14.13 -0.66 -7.47
CA GLY A 313 -14.80 -0.04 -6.33
C GLY A 313 -14.39 -0.69 -5.02
N ILE A 314 -14.62 -0.03 -3.88
CA ILE A 314 -14.57 -0.65 -2.55
C ILE A 314 -15.91 -0.47 -1.83
N ASP A 315 -16.27 -1.44 -0.99
CA ASP A 315 -17.45 -1.37 -0.12
C ASP A 315 -17.18 -2.04 1.23
N ARG A 316 -17.96 -1.67 2.26
CA ARG A 316 -17.93 -2.35 3.56
C ARG A 316 -18.60 -3.70 3.48
N VAL A 317 -18.02 -4.73 4.12
CA VAL A 317 -18.77 -5.96 4.43
C VAL A 317 -19.72 -5.74 5.61
N LEU A 318 -20.86 -6.43 5.58
CA LEU A 318 -21.82 -6.49 6.68
C LEU A 318 -21.36 -7.44 7.80
N GLY A 319 -21.85 -7.22 9.02
CA GLY A 319 -21.51 -8.05 10.18
C GLY A 319 -22.02 -7.50 11.52
N THR A 320 -21.54 -8.11 12.61
CA THR A 320 -21.67 -7.61 13.98
C THR A 320 -20.35 -6.98 14.43
N SER A 321 -20.25 -6.52 15.68
CA SER A 321 -18.97 -6.06 16.25
C SER A 321 -17.90 -7.17 16.32
N SER A 322 -18.29 -8.45 16.38
CA SER A 322 -17.39 -9.59 16.58
C SER A 322 -17.29 -10.56 15.39
N ALA A 323 -18.14 -10.43 14.37
CA ALA A 323 -18.20 -11.35 13.24
C ALA A 323 -18.57 -10.68 11.92
N VAL A 324 -18.07 -11.24 10.82
CA VAL A 324 -18.47 -10.90 9.45
C VAL A 324 -19.70 -11.72 9.07
N ASN A 325 -20.73 -11.09 8.51
CA ASN A 325 -21.93 -11.77 8.04
C ASN A 325 -22.50 -10.99 6.84
N ASP A 326 -21.94 -11.25 5.66
CA ASP A 326 -22.32 -10.59 4.42
C ASP A 326 -22.64 -11.64 3.34
N PRO A 327 -23.91 -11.74 2.88
CA PRO A 327 -24.33 -12.76 1.92
C PRO A 327 -23.67 -12.57 0.54
N ARG A 328 -23.06 -11.42 0.24
CA ARG A 328 -22.34 -11.20 -1.03
C ARG A 328 -21.07 -12.05 -1.12
N LEU A 329 -20.48 -12.44 0.02
CA LEU A 329 -19.28 -13.27 0.07
C LEU A 329 -19.49 -14.68 -0.52
N ALA A 330 -20.73 -15.16 -0.63
CA ALA A 330 -21.07 -16.38 -1.37
C ALA A 330 -20.73 -16.29 -2.88
N SER A 331 -20.47 -15.08 -3.39
CA SER A 331 -20.12 -14.80 -4.80
C SER A 331 -18.70 -14.22 -4.97
N LEU A 332 -17.86 -14.30 -3.94
CA LEU A 332 -16.50 -13.74 -4.00
C LEU A 332 -15.60 -14.53 -4.97
N THR A 333 -14.65 -13.82 -5.57
CA THR A 333 -13.54 -14.40 -6.35
C THR A 333 -12.22 -13.78 -5.91
N VAL A 334 -11.11 -14.51 -6.07
CA VAL A 334 -9.76 -14.05 -5.76
C VAL A 334 -8.94 -14.11 -7.05
N THR A 335 -8.30 -13.00 -7.44
CA THR A 335 -7.54 -12.93 -8.70
C THR A 335 -6.21 -12.21 -8.49
N GLY A 336 -5.12 -12.83 -8.95
CA GLY A 336 -3.76 -12.36 -8.69
C GLY A 336 -2.68 -13.17 -9.42
N TYR A 337 -1.46 -13.18 -8.88
CA TYR A 337 -0.26 -13.73 -9.51
C TYR A 337 0.37 -14.84 -8.66
N PRO A 338 -0.12 -16.10 -8.73
CA PRO A 338 0.42 -17.19 -7.94
C PRO A 338 1.75 -17.70 -8.51
N ASN A 339 2.65 -18.11 -7.61
CA ASN A 339 4.01 -18.55 -7.93
C ASN A 339 4.05 -19.80 -8.82
N ASP A 340 3.10 -20.73 -8.68
CA ASP A 340 3.00 -21.94 -9.51
C ASP A 340 2.63 -21.65 -10.98
N TYR A 341 2.28 -20.39 -11.29
CA TYR A 341 1.95 -19.92 -12.64
C TYR A 341 3.01 -19.03 -13.29
N PHE A 342 4.20 -18.90 -12.68
CA PHE A 342 5.38 -18.25 -13.28
C PHE A 342 5.10 -16.82 -13.80
N GLY A 343 4.35 -16.02 -13.03
CA GLY A 343 4.06 -14.62 -13.37
C GLY A 343 2.84 -14.42 -14.29
N LYS A 344 2.07 -15.46 -14.61
CA LYS A 344 0.74 -15.31 -15.23
C LYS A 344 -0.31 -14.95 -14.18
N MET A 345 -1.25 -14.08 -14.55
CA MET A 345 -2.41 -13.78 -13.70
C MET A 345 -3.42 -14.94 -13.74
N VAL A 346 -4.02 -15.25 -12.59
CA VAL A 346 -4.94 -16.37 -12.37
C VAL A 346 -6.10 -15.91 -11.50
N THR A 347 -7.32 -16.34 -11.84
CA THR A 347 -8.53 -16.16 -11.03
C THR A 347 -8.96 -17.48 -10.40
N SER A 348 -9.50 -17.45 -9.18
CA SER A 348 -10.04 -18.63 -8.48
C SER A 348 -11.30 -19.22 -9.12
N ASN A 349 -11.98 -18.44 -9.97
CA ASN A 349 -13.40 -18.63 -10.28
C ASN A 349 -14.24 -18.72 -8.98
N ALA A 350 -15.45 -19.28 -9.06
CA ALA A 350 -16.32 -19.43 -7.89
C ALA A 350 -15.72 -20.40 -6.86
N CYS A 351 -15.68 -19.97 -5.60
CA CYS A 351 -15.07 -20.71 -4.51
C CYS A 351 -15.88 -21.96 -4.13
N SER A 352 -15.22 -22.99 -3.59
CA SER A 352 -15.82 -24.33 -3.37
C SER A 352 -16.95 -24.38 -2.33
N ARG A 353 -17.07 -23.33 -1.50
CA ARG A 353 -18.21 -23.02 -0.62
C ARG A 353 -18.14 -21.55 -0.17
N GLU A 354 -19.20 -21.09 0.48
CA GLU A 354 -19.29 -19.74 1.07
C GLU A 354 -18.20 -19.47 2.12
N ALA A 355 -17.80 -18.21 2.26
CA ALA A 355 -16.85 -17.79 3.28
C ALA A 355 -17.47 -17.80 4.69
N LEU A 356 -16.66 -18.07 5.70
CA LEU A 356 -17.02 -18.06 7.12
C LEU A 356 -16.34 -16.90 7.84
N SER A 357 -16.98 -16.35 8.86
CA SER A 357 -16.34 -15.38 9.76
C SER A 357 -15.13 -16.01 10.46
N GLY A 358 -13.97 -15.36 10.39
CA GLY A 358 -12.79 -15.71 11.17
C GLY A 358 -12.46 -14.71 12.28
N GLY A 359 -13.16 -13.57 12.34
CA GLY A 359 -13.02 -12.55 13.37
C GLY A 359 -13.94 -11.36 13.12
N SER A 360 -13.70 -10.21 13.76
CA SER A 360 -14.46 -8.97 13.53
C SER A 360 -14.12 -8.29 12.20
N HIS A 361 -12.90 -8.53 11.68
CA HIS A 361 -12.38 -7.97 10.42
C HIS A 361 -11.72 -9.02 9.52
N TYR A 362 -12.01 -10.32 9.71
CA TYR A 362 -11.34 -11.41 8.97
C TYR A 362 -12.33 -12.50 8.53
N ILE A 363 -12.08 -13.10 7.37
CA ILE A 363 -12.84 -14.25 6.85
C ILE A 363 -11.94 -15.44 6.51
N TRP A 364 -12.50 -16.64 6.67
CA TRP A 364 -12.01 -17.85 6.05
C TRP A 364 -12.77 -18.09 4.74
N HIS A 365 -12.06 -18.31 3.65
CA HIS A 365 -12.61 -18.58 2.33
C HIS A 365 -12.05 -19.88 1.75
N PHE A 366 -12.79 -20.46 0.79
CA PHE A 366 -12.50 -21.77 0.21
C PHE A 366 -12.29 -21.66 -1.31
N CYS A 367 -11.66 -20.55 -1.70
CA CYS A 367 -11.19 -20.25 -3.04
C CYS A 367 -9.77 -20.82 -3.17
N ASP A 368 -9.46 -21.45 -4.30
CA ASP A 368 -8.11 -21.94 -4.58
C ASP A 368 -7.09 -20.78 -4.69
N THR A 369 -6.04 -20.82 -3.87
CA THR A 369 -4.94 -19.83 -3.84
C THR A 369 -3.60 -20.50 -3.50
N VAL A 370 -2.50 -19.89 -3.94
CA VAL A 370 -1.11 -20.31 -3.70
C VAL A 370 -0.28 -19.06 -3.40
N ALA A 371 0.87 -19.19 -2.72
CA ALA A 371 1.82 -18.10 -2.48
C ALA A 371 2.06 -17.24 -3.75
N GLY A 372 2.14 -15.91 -3.60
CA GLY A 372 2.04 -14.93 -4.70
C GLY A 372 0.64 -14.30 -4.83
N MET A 373 -0.41 -15.02 -4.44
CA MET A 373 -1.78 -14.48 -4.35
C MET A 373 -1.98 -13.49 -3.19
N SER A 374 -1.04 -13.39 -2.25
CA SER A 374 -1.02 -12.41 -1.16
C SER A 374 -1.39 -11.00 -1.64
N GLY A 375 -2.40 -10.38 -1.03
CA GLY A 375 -2.90 -9.06 -1.43
C GLY A 375 -3.87 -9.05 -2.61
N SER A 376 -4.23 -10.21 -3.19
CA SER A 376 -5.33 -10.32 -4.15
C SER A 376 -6.64 -9.91 -3.48
N SER A 377 -7.40 -9.00 -4.08
CA SER A 377 -8.66 -8.56 -3.50
C SER A 377 -9.73 -9.65 -3.52
N PHE A 378 -10.59 -9.68 -2.50
CA PHE A 378 -11.87 -10.37 -2.53
C PHE A 378 -12.83 -9.57 -3.42
N LEU A 379 -12.99 -9.99 -4.67
CA LEU A 379 -13.78 -9.29 -5.68
C LEU A 379 -15.20 -9.86 -5.77
N LEU A 380 -16.19 -8.98 -5.59
CA LEU A 380 -17.61 -9.24 -5.82
C LEU A 380 -18.00 -9.02 -7.30
N PRO A 381 -19.13 -9.59 -7.78
CA PRO A 381 -19.54 -9.60 -9.21
C PRO A 381 -19.73 -8.26 -9.95
N ASN A 382 -19.51 -7.11 -9.30
CA ASN A 382 -19.58 -5.77 -9.90
C ASN A 382 -18.21 -5.06 -9.94
N ASN A 383 -17.10 -5.79 -9.82
CA ASN A 383 -15.75 -5.24 -9.67
C ASN A 383 -15.64 -4.35 -8.42
N VAL A 384 -16.05 -4.90 -7.28
CA VAL A 384 -15.97 -4.27 -5.96
C VAL A 384 -15.11 -5.14 -5.05
N ALA A 385 -14.00 -4.59 -4.55
CA ALA A 385 -13.16 -5.22 -3.54
C ALA A 385 -13.74 -5.01 -2.14
N VAL A 386 -13.78 -6.07 -1.34
CA VAL A 386 -14.30 -6.04 0.05
C VAL A 386 -13.28 -6.56 1.08
N GLY A 387 -12.03 -6.73 0.68
CA GLY A 387 -10.93 -7.23 1.50
C GLY A 387 -9.78 -7.77 0.65
N VAL A 388 -8.79 -8.39 1.29
CA VAL A 388 -7.64 -9.03 0.63
C VAL A 388 -7.41 -10.43 1.18
N HIS A 389 -6.97 -11.34 0.31
CA HIS A 389 -6.40 -12.62 0.71
C HIS A 389 -5.01 -12.42 1.32
N ALA A 390 -4.80 -13.04 2.48
CA ALA A 390 -3.58 -12.99 3.28
C ALA A 390 -2.87 -14.36 3.34
N HIS A 391 -3.59 -15.38 3.81
CA HIS A 391 -3.01 -16.61 4.33
C HIS A 391 -3.71 -17.87 3.80
N GLY A 392 -3.02 -19.00 3.81
CA GLY A 392 -3.56 -20.34 3.55
C GLY A 392 -3.16 -21.33 4.63
N ASN A 393 -4.14 -21.93 5.31
CA ASN A 393 -3.92 -22.91 6.38
C ASN A 393 -4.11 -24.33 5.83
N TRP A 394 -3.02 -25.10 5.78
CA TRP A 394 -3.01 -26.44 5.18
C TRP A 394 -3.80 -27.45 6.00
N VAL A 395 -3.63 -27.41 7.34
CA VAL A 395 -4.25 -28.36 8.29
C VAL A 395 -5.77 -28.34 8.23
N SER A 396 -6.38 -27.15 8.12
CA SER A 396 -7.82 -26.96 7.99
C SER A 396 -8.31 -26.80 6.54
N SER A 397 -7.41 -26.88 5.56
CA SER A 397 -7.68 -26.82 4.12
C SER A 397 -8.56 -25.64 3.71
N ARG A 398 -8.20 -24.45 4.18
CA ARG A 398 -8.91 -23.19 3.93
C ARG A 398 -7.95 -22.01 3.85
N ASN A 399 -8.36 -21.00 3.11
CA ASN A 399 -7.61 -19.75 2.97
C ASN A 399 -8.28 -18.64 3.76
N GLY A 400 -7.63 -17.51 3.98
CA GLY A 400 -8.17 -16.41 4.76
C GLY A 400 -7.62 -15.04 4.37
N GLY A 401 -8.15 -14.01 5.05
CA GLY A 401 -7.63 -12.65 4.97
C GLY A 401 -8.57 -11.57 5.50
N ALA A 402 -8.03 -10.37 5.64
CA ALA A 402 -8.70 -9.21 6.22
C ALA A 402 -9.77 -8.62 5.28
N VAL A 403 -10.88 -8.17 5.85
CA VAL A 403 -12.02 -7.57 5.13
C VAL A 403 -12.23 -6.11 5.49
N LEU A 404 -12.69 -5.34 4.51
CA LEU A 404 -13.05 -3.94 4.66
C LEU A 404 -14.33 -3.83 5.50
N LYS A 405 -14.19 -3.79 6.83
CA LYS A 405 -15.29 -3.62 7.77
C LYS A 405 -15.00 -2.49 8.74
N ASP A 406 -16.02 -1.70 9.04
CA ASP A 406 -15.99 -0.54 9.93
C ASP A 406 -14.74 0.32 9.68
N GLN A 407 -13.83 0.41 10.66
CA GLN A 407 -12.67 1.29 10.62
C GLN A 407 -11.58 0.88 9.64
N LEU A 408 -11.49 -0.39 9.20
CA LEU A 408 -10.56 -0.77 8.13
C LEU A 408 -10.96 -0.11 6.80
N PHE A 409 -12.27 -0.11 6.50
CA PHE A 409 -12.79 0.58 5.32
C PHE A 409 -12.55 2.08 5.40
N ASP A 410 -12.87 2.72 6.53
CA ASP A 410 -12.74 4.18 6.70
C ASP A 410 -11.27 4.63 6.60
N SER A 411 -10.34 3.79 7.08
CA SER A 411 -8.89 4.02 6.95
C SER A 411 -8.42 3.86 5.50
N VAL A 412 -8.75 2.74 4.85
CA VAL A 412 -8.41 2.48 3.44
C VAL A 412 -9.01 3.53 2.50
N TYR A 413 -10.25 3.95 2.74
CA TYR A 413 -10.95 4.98 1.96
C TYR A 413 -10.21 6.32 2.02
N THR A 414 -9.80 6.70 3.24
CA THR A 414 -9.00 7.90 3.49
C THR A 414 -7.63 7.81 2.84
N TRP A 415 -6.86 6.74 3.07
CA TRP A 415 -5.50 6.57 2.53
C TRP A 415 -5.45 6.48 1.00
N ALA A 416 -6.51 5.94 0.38
CA ALA A 416 -6.64 5.87 -1.08
C ALA A 416 -7.09 7.20 -1.71
N GLY A 417 -7.37 8.24 -0.91
CA GLY A 417 -7.73 9.58 -1.37
C GLY A 417 -9.14 9.67 -1.98
N LEU A 418 -10.05 8.76 -1.64
CA LEU A 418 -11.32 8.60 -2.37
C LEU A 418 -12.30 9.77 -2.19
N ALA A 419 -12.22 10.52 -1.09
CA ALA A 419 -13.02 11.73 -0.87
C ALA A 419 -12.68 12.85 -1.87
N ASP A 420 -11.38 13.08 -2.12
CA ASP A 420 -10.87 14.20 -2.93
C ASP A 420 -10.55 13.81 -4.38
N GLN A 421 -10.93 12.60 -4.80
CA GLN A 421 -10.55 12.03 -6.08
C GLN A 421 -11.22 12.74 -7.27
N ARG A 422 -10.53 13.74 -7.81
CA ARG A 422 -10.95 14.45 -9.03
C ARG A 422 -10.85 13.56 -10.27
N ALA A 423 -11.84 13.69 -11.16
CA ALA A 423 -11.82 13.04 -12.46
C ALA A 423 -10.59 13.50 -13.27
N PHE A 424 -9.82 12.55 -13.79
CA PHE A 424 -8.63 12.83 -14.57
C PHE A 424 -8.99 13.19 -16.01
N VAL A 425 -8.61 14.40 -16.42
CA VAL A 425 -8.76 14.89 -17.79
C VAL A 425 -7.38 15.30 -18.27
N CYS A 426 -6.81 14.53 -19.20
CA CYS A 426 -5.64 14.98 -19.93
C CYS A 426 -6.02 16.23 -20.74
N SER A 427 -5.41 17.37 -20.41
CA SER A 427 -5.47 18.57 -21.23
C SER A 427 -4.59 18.38 -22.46
N ALA A 428 -5.01 17.48 -23.35
CA ALA A 428 -4.51 17.44 -24.71
C ALA A 428 -4.81 18.81 -25.31
N SER A 429 -3.75 19.59 -25.59
CA SER A 429 -3.91 20.82 -26.33
C SER A 429 -4.51 20.47 -27.69
N ASN A 430 -5.69 21.00 -28.01
CA ASN A 430 -6.38 20.73 -29.28
C ASN A 430 -5.58 21.16 -30.53
N ALA A 431 -4.42 21.79 -30.33
CA ALA A 431 -3.36 21.91 -31.31
C ALA A 431 -2.17 21.00 -30.95
N CYS A 432 -1.69 20.24 -31.93
CA CYS A 432 -0.35 19.61 -31.89
C CYS A 432 0.69 20.69 -31.53
N PRO A 433 1.60 20.47 -30.55
CA PRO A 433 2.51 21.51 -30.05
C PRO A 433 3.49 22.05 -31.11
N CYS A 434 3.62 21.36 -32.25
CA CYS A 434 4.44 21.78 -33.38
C CYS A 434 3.74 22.81 -34.30
N SER A 435 2.46 23.14 -34.06
CA SER A 435 1.71 24.12 -34.87
C SER A 435 2.28 25.55 -34.76
N SER A 436 2.91 25.89 -33.64
CA SER A 436 3.57 27.16 -33.38
C SER A 436 4.96 27.30 -34.01
N GLN A 437 5.53 26.21 -34.56
CA GLN A 437 6.88 26.20 -35.12
C GLN A 437 6.89 26.77 -36.54
N THR A 438 7.45 27.97 -36.69
CA THR A 438 7.57 28.68 -37.98
C THR A 438 8.68 28.12 -38.87
N ASN A 439 9.74 27.55 -38.28
CA ASN A 439 10.84 26.92 -39.01
C ASN A 439 10.44 25.49 -39.45
N PRO A 440 10.46 25.15 -40.76
CA PRO A 440 10.04 23.83 -41.25
C PRO A 440 10.83 22.66 -40.66
N SER A 441 12.14 22.82 -40.45
CA SER A 441 13.01 21.76 -39.92
C SER A 441 12.76 21.52 -38.43
N GLN A 442 12.59 22.59 -37.64
CA GLN A 442 12.22 22.47 -36.22
C GLN A 442 10.80 21.90 -36.07
N ARG A 443 9.86 22.26 -36.97
CA ARG A 443 8.53 21.67 -37.02
C ARG A 443 8.57 20.18 -37.33
N ALA A 444 9.40 19.75 -38.29
CA ALA A 444 9.58 18.34 -38.64
C ALA A 444 10.19 17.52 -37.49
N ILE A 445 11.23 18.05 -36.81
CA ILE A 445 11.84 17.40 -35.64
C ILE A 445 10.84 17.31 -34.48
N CYS A 446 10.12 18.39 -34.18
CA CYS A 446 9.04 18.40 -33.20
C CYS A 446 7.97 17.34 -33.53
N TRP A 447 7.57 17.24 -34.80
CA TRP A 447 6.54 16.29 -35.24
C TRP A 447 7.03 14.84 -35.22
N PHE A 448 8.33 14.59 -35.39
CA PHE A 448 8.94 13.28 -35.16
C PHE A 448 8.91 12.89 -33.67
N ILE A 449 9.30 13.81 -32.78
CA ILE A 449 9.31 13.58 -31.32
C ILE A 449 7.88 13.36 -30.77
N ASN A 450 6.90 14.13 -31.28
CA ASN A 450 5.51 14.10 -30.83
C ASN A 450 4.59 13.29 -31.76
N PHE A 451 5.16 12.40 -32.59
CA PHE A 451 4.49 11.74 -33.72
C PHE A 451 3.14 11.13 -33.36
N ARG A 452 3.07 10.32 -32.28
CA ARG A 452 1.84 9.64 -31.87
C ARG A 452 0.72 10.61 -31.48
N GLY A 453 1.03 11.66 -30.71
CA GLY A 453 0.05 12.67 -30.30
C GLY A 453 -0.43 13.53 -31.46
N CYS A 454 0.48 13.97 -32.34
CA CYS A 454 0.11 14.79 -33.49
C CYS A 454 -0.58 13.98 -34.61
N LEU A 455 -0.26 12.69 -34.77
CA LEU A 455 -0.99 11.78 -35.68
C LEU A 455 -2.40 11.49 -35.18
N ARG A 456 -2.58 11.29 -33.87
CA ARG A 456 -3.91 11.14 -33.24
C ARG A 456 -4.81 12.32 -33.59
N LEU A 457 -4.34 13.55 -33.37
CA LEU A 457 -5.09 14.76 -33.70
C LEU A 457 -5.40 14.87 -35.21
N ALA A 458 -4.48 14.47 -36.09
CA ALA A 458 -4.73 14.44 -37.52
C ALA A 458 -5.86 13.48 -37.90
N LEU A 459 -5.88 12.26 -37.34
CA LEU A 459 -6.93 11.27 -37.56
C LEU A 459 -8.28 11.71 -36.96
N GLU A 460 -8.28 12.28 -35.75
CA GLU A 460 -9.48 12.85 -35.12
C GLU A 460 -10.05 14.06 -35.89
N SER A 461 -9.22 14.78 -36.66
CA SER A 461 -9.68 15.85 -37.56
C SER A 461 -10.20 15.32 -38.90
N ALA A 462 -9.62 14.23 -39.44
CA ALA A 462 -10.06 13.61 -40.69
C ALA A 462 -11.45 12.97 -40.58
N ASN A 463 -11.82 12.48 -39.39
CA ASN A 463 -13.15 11.92 -39.12
C ASN A 463 -14.23 13.00 -38.80
N ARG A 464 -13.97 14.28 -39.07
CA ARG A 464 -14.94 15.40 -38.92
C ARG A 464 -15.20 16.15 -40.23
N ILE A 465 -14.86 15.55 -41.37
CA ILE A 465 -15.07 16.04 -42.74
C ILE A 465 -15.91 15.00 -43.48
#